data_AF-A0A951N6G8-F1
#
_entry.id   AF-A0A951N6G8-F1
#
_cell.length_a   1.000
_cell.length_b   1.000
_cell.length_c   1.000
_cell.angle_alpha   90.00
_cell.angle_beta   90.00
_cell.angle_gamma   90.00
#
_symmetry.space_group_name_H-M   'P 1'
#
loop_
_entity.id
_entity.type
_entity.pdbx_description
1 polymer ?
#
loop_
_entity_poly.entity_id
_entity_poly.type
_entity_poly.pdbx_seq_one_letter_code
_entity_poly.pdbx_strand_id
1 'polypeptide(L)'
;EMNLARAEWYFADLLSILEAGRDETGRTHQPLRFDFDPRATGELPPRELPLPPNLYFVGTINADESAQSLSPKVLDRAWVVDAPRPDFRAYAPQKARADFELNGAQKRRIGAQFTRAGRFAVVDQALVAAQLETHPARREDLAALNDALEVSGAGFGFRVFDEILLFCELAAQNGLFAEENEAFDCAVALKIAPRFRGARGQVEAPLRALERWSDAGRLPQSVEAARRLLAQLERDGFLP
;
A
#
# COMPACT_ATOMS: atom_id res chain seq x y z
N GLU A 1 -16.24 4.22 -2.61
CA GLU A 1 -15.38 5.19 -1.91
C GLU A 1 -15.23 4.74 -0.47
N MET A 2 -13.99 4.53 -0.01
CA MET A 2 -13.71 3.98 1.33
C MET A 2 -13.86 5.02 2.44
N ASN A 3 -13.71 6.30 2.13
CA ASN A 3 -13.67 7.37 3.13
C ASN A 3 -15.00 8.12 3.32
N LEU A 4 -16.11 7.55 2.82
CA LEU A 4 -17.47 8.02 3.14
C LEU A 4 -17.82 7.81 4.61
N ALA A 5 -17.20 6.83 5.26
CA ALA A 5 -17.26 6.56 6.69
C ALA A 5 -15.86 6.22 7.18
N ARG A 6 -15.69 6.11 8.51
CA ARG A 6 -14.41 5.73 9.09
C ARG A 6 -14.07 4.32 8.63
N ALA A 7 -13.12 4.19 7.70
CA ALA A 7 -12.70 2.90 7.18
C ALA A 7 -12.30 1.93 8.29
N GLU A 8 -11.64 2.44 9.32
CA GLU A 8 -11.28 1.67 10.51
C GLU A 8 -12.46 1.05 11.29
N TRP A 9 -13.68 1.59 11.17
CA TRP A 9 -14.84 1.08 11.90
C TRP A 9 -15.52 -0.06 11.16
N TYR A 10 -15.88 0.14 9.89
CA TYR A 10 -16.57 -0.91 9.13
C TYR A 10 -15.60 -2.00 8.66
N PHE A 11 -14.29 -1.72 8.62
CA PHE A 11 -13.25 -2.67 8.25
C PHE A 11 -12.51 -3.26 9.47
N ALA A 12 -12.97 -2.97 10.69
CA ALA A 12 -12.28 -3.36 11.93
C ALA A 12 -12.02 -4.87 12.01
N ASP A 13 -13.05 -5.69 11.81
CA ASP A 13 -12.94 -7.16 11.89
C ASP A 13 -11.97 -7.69 10.84
N LEU A 14 -12.03 -7.13 9.64
CA LEU A 14 -11.14 -7.50 8.54
C LEU A 14 -9.68 -7.11 8.85
N LEU A 15 -9.44 -5.88 9.31
CA LEU A 15 -8.11 -5.45 9.73
C LEU A 15 -7.57 -6.34 10.85
N SER A 16 -8.41 -6.72 11.80
CA SER A 16 -8.02 -7.61 12.90
C SER A 16 -7.66 -9.01 12.41
N ILE A 17 -8.37 -9.55 11.44
CA ILE A 17 -8.07 -10.86 10.86
C ILE A 17 -6.80 -10.83 10.02
N LEU A 18 -6.57 -9.73 9.29
CA LEU A 18 -5.33 -9.52 8.55
C LEU A 18 -4.11 -9.45 9.49
N GLU A 19 -4.29 -9.00 10.74
CA GLU A 19 -3.24 -9.05 11.76
C GLU A 19 -2.94 -10.44 12.29
N ALA A 20 -3.96 -11.28 12.42
CA ALA A 20 -3.80 -12.64 12.92
C ALA A 20 -2.90 -13.48 11.99
N GLY A 21 -2.69 -13.03 10.75
CA GLY A 21 -1.89 -13.71 9.75
C GLY A 21 -2.67 -14.81 9.05
N ARG A 22 -1.94 -15.59 8.25
CA ARG A 22 -2.49 -16.67 7.43
C ARG A 22 -1.74 -17.97 7.70
N ASP A 23 -2.47 -19.08 7.63
CA ASP A 23 -1.93 -20.43 7.79
C ASP A 23 -1.12 -20.88 6.56
N GLU A 24 -0.58 -22.10 6.62
CA GLU A 24 0.22 -22.71 5.54
C GLU A 24 -0.56 -22.85 4.22
N THR A 25 -1.91 -22.89 4.27
CA THR A 25 -2.79 -22.91 3.10
C THR A 25 -3.12 -21.52 2.57
N GLY A 26 -2.63 -20.48 3.24
CA GLY A 26 -2.90 -19.08 2.98
C GLY A 26 -4.23 -18.59 3.55
N ARG A 27 -5.05 -19.42 4.19
CA ARG A 27 -6.30 -18.96 4.79
C ARG A 27 -6.02 -18.17 6.06
N THR A 28 -6.89 -17.23 6.41
CA THR A 28 -6.70 -16.47 7.64
C THR A 28 -6.84 -17.38 8.86
N HIS A 29 -5.95 -17.21 9.86
CA HIS A 29 -5.99 -18.00 11.10
C HIS A 29 -7.30 -17.81 11.87
N GLN A 30 -7.91 -16.63 11.74
CA GLN A 30 -9.21 -16.31 12.31
C GLN A 30 -10.22 -16.11 11.17
N PRO A 31 -11.45 -16.65 11.30
CA PRO A 31 -12.51 -16.39 10.34
C PRO A 31 -13.18 -15.04 10.60
N LEU A 32 -13.75 -14.43 9.56
CA LEU A 32 -14.76 -13.39 9.73
C LEU A 32 -15.97 -14.02 10.38
N ARG A 33 -16.44 -13.42 11.47
CA ARG A 33 -17.60 -13.89 12.21
C ARG A 33 -18.81 -13.03 11.88
N PHE A 34 -19.91 -13.67 11.54
CA PHE A 34 -21.17 -13.01 11.24
C PHE A 34 -22.19 -13.36 12.32
N ASP A 35 -22.63 -12.35 13.06
CA ASP A 35 -23.72 -12.46 14.02
C ASP A 35 -25.04 -12.09 13.34
N PHE A 36 -25.86 -13.09 13.10
CA PHE A 36 -27.20 -12.92 12.54
C PHE A 36 -28.24 -12.78 13.65
N ASP A 37 -29.21 -11.89 13.45
CA ASP A 37 -30.43 -11.84 14.28
C ASP A 37 -31.11 -13.23 14.26
N PRO A 38 -31.54 -13.79 15.40
CA PRO A 38 -32.24 -15.08 15.44
C PRO A 38 -33.50 -15.16 14.56
N ARG A 39 -34.06 -14.02 14.17
CA ARG A 39 -35.24 -13.90 13.29
C ARG A 39 -34.86 -13.81 11.80
N ALA A 40 -33.58 -13.79 11.46
CA ALA A 40 -33.13 -13.75 10.08
C ALA A 40 -33.54 -15.05 9.38
N THR A 41 -34.19 -14.90 8.22
CA THR A 41 -34.67 -16.02 7.40
C THR A 41 -34.07 -15.92 5.99
N GLY A 42 -34.01 -17.04 5.28
CA GLY A 42 -33.39 -17.14 3.95
C GLY A 42 -32.01 -17.81 3.97
N GLU A 43 -31.32 -17.78 2.83
CA GLU A 43 -29.94 -18.28 2.71
C GLU A 43 -28.98 -17.28 3.36
N LEU A 44 -28.66 -17.53 4.63
CA LEU A 44 -27.65 -16.76 5.36
C LEU A 44 -26.24 -17.26 4.99
N PRO A 45 -25.25 -16.35 4.88
CA PRO A 45 -23.86 -16.76 4.73
C PRO A 45 -23.40 -17.59 5.94
N PRO A 46 -22.30 -18.36 5.80
CA PRO A 46 -21.74 -19.09 6.93
C PRO A 46 -21.39 -18.14 8.07
N ARG A 47 -21.63 -18.57 9.31
CA ARG A 47 -21.31 -17.78 10.52
C ARG A 47 -19.83 -17.48 10.67
N GLU A 48 -18.98 -18.34 10.13
CA GLU A 48 -17.53 -18.18 10.10
C GLU A 48 -17.03 -18.30 8.67
N LEU A 49 -16.27 -17.31 8.22
CA LEU A 49 -15.69 -17.27 6.87
C LEU A 49 -14.19 -17.01 6.95
N PRO A 50 -13.34 -18.06 6.91
CA PRO A 50 -11.91 -17.90 6.69
C PRO A 50 -11.68 -17.24 5.34
N LEU A 51 -10.92 -16.14 5.32
CA LEU A 51 -10.70 -15.41 4.08
C LEU A 51 -9.74 -16.18 3.18
N PRO A 52 -10.13 -16.43 1.92
CA PRO A 52 -9.26 -17.15 1.04
C PRO A 52 -8.06 -16.27 0.67
N PRO A 53 -6.95 -16.90 0.32
CA PRO A 53 -5.70 -16.18 0.06
C PRO A 53 -5.62 -15.45 -1.29
N ASN A 54 -6.56 -15.71 -2.19
CA ASN A 54 -6.70 -15.02 -3.47
C ASN A 54 -7.62 -13.78 -3.39
N LEU A 55 -8.02 -13.37 -2.19
CA LEU A 55 -8.85 -12.20 -1.97
C LEU A 55 -7.99 -10.95 -1.77
N TYR A 56 -8.17 -9.98 -2.65
CA TYR A 56 -7.54 -8.67 -2.60
C TYR A 56 -8.61 -7.60 -2.43
N PHE A 57 -8.34 -6.61 -1.59
CA PHE A 57 -9.22 -5.46 -1.40
C PHE A 57 -8.58 -4.25 -2.07
N VAL A 58 -9.32 -3.64 -2.99
CA VAL A 58 -8.94 -2.39 -3.64
C VAL A 58 -10.09 -1.43 -3.44
N GLY A 59 -9.80 -0.25 -2.93
CA GLY A 59 -10.78 0.80 -2.79
C GLY A 59 -10.21 2.16 -3.16
N THR A 60 -11.12 3.07 -3.49
CA THR A 60 -10.80 4.43 -3.88
C THR A 60 -11.18 5.39 -2.77
N ILE A 61 -10.43 6.48 -2.67
CA ILE A 61 -10.58 7.52 -1.65
C ILE A 61 -10.62 8.84 -2.39
N ASN A 62 -11.64 9.65 -2.13
CA ASN A 62 -11.68 11.01 -2.64
C ASN A 62 -10.91 11.90 -1.65
N ALA A 63 -9.89 12.62 -2.13
CA ALA A 63 -9.06 13.48 -1.28
C ALA A 63 -9.71 14.85 -0.95
N ASP A 64 -10.98 15.04 -1.30
CA ASP A 64 -11.70 16.31 -1.10
C ASP A 64 -12.02 16.55 0.39
N GLU A 65 -12.04 17.83 0.80
CA GLU A 65 -12.13 18.34 2.19
C GLU A 65 -13.23 17.71 3.08
N SER A 66 -14.27 17.11 2.50
CA SER A 66 -15.39 16.54 3.23
C SER A 66 -15.21 15.08 3.69
N ALA A 67 -14.09 14.44 3.36
CA ALA A 67 -13.94 13.01 3.58
C ALA A 67 -13.00 12.68 4.75
N GLN A 68 -13.32 11.61 5.48
CA GLN A 68 -12.58 11.25 6.70
C GLN A 68 -11.20 10.67 6.33
N SER A 69 -10.16 11.12 7.02
CA SER A 69 -8.80 10.61 6.80
C SER A 69 -8.69 9.14 7.19
N LEU A 70 -7.85 8.39 6.48
CA LEU A 70 -7.51 7.03 6.87
C LEU A 70 -6.64 7.06 8.13
N SER A 71 -6.93 6.19 9.09
CA SER A 71 -6.08 6.09 10.26
C SER A 71 -4.76 5.40 9.95
N PRO A 72 -3.70 5.66 10.75
CA PRO A 72 -2.41 5.01 10.61
C PRO A 72 -2.50 3.48 10.60
N LYS A 73 -3.48 2.89 11.30
CA LYS A 73 -3.71 1.44 11.29
C LYS A 73 -4.13 0.93 9.92
N VAL A 74 -4.98 1.66 9.19
CA VAL A 74 -5.39 1.26 7.84
C VAL A 74 -4.20 1.40 6.88
N LEU A 75 -3.50 2.54 6.96
CA LEU A 75 -2.36 2.85 6.09
C LEU A 75 -1.20 1.87 6.26
N ASP A 76 -0.93 1.43 7.49
CA ASP A 76 0.11 0.44 7.79
C ASP A 76 -0.11 -0.89 7.04
N ARG A 77 -1.38 -1.24 6.74
CA ARG A 77 -1.79 -2.50 6.08
C ARG A 77 -2.16 -2.32 4.62
N ALA A 78 -1.98 -1.12 4.06
CA ALA A 78 -2.35 -0.79 2.70
C ALA A 78 -1.13 -0.33 1.89
N TRP A 79 -1.23 -0.50 0.59
CA TRP A 79 -0.45 0.23 -0.39
C TRP A 79 -1.32 1.37 -0.90
N VAL A 80 -0.83 2.60 -0.86
CA VAL A 80 -1.63 3.76 -1.30
C VAL A 80 -1.03 4.30 -2.59
N VAL A 81 -1.85 4.29 -3.63
CA VAL A 81 -1.49 4.83 -4.94
C VAL A 81 -2.21 6.16 -5.11
N ASP A 82 -1.46 7.25 -5.14
CA ASP A 82 -1.99 8.56 -5.47
C ASP A 82 -2.18 8.67 -6.99
N ALA A 83 -3.41 8.96 -7.41
CA ALA A 83 -3.69 9.20 -8.82
C ALA A 83 -3.03 10.52 -9.26
N PRO A 84 -2.25 10.53 -10.36
CA PRO A 84 -1.63 11.75 -10.85
C PRO A 84 -2.68 12.76 -11.28
N ARG A 85 -2.34 14.05 -11.20
CA ARG A 85 -3.22 15.12 -11.68
C ARG A 85 -3.51 14.88 -13.17
N PRO A 86 -4.78 14.96 -13.60
CA PRO A 86 -5.12 14.75 -14.99
C PRO A 86 -4.44 15.81 -15.87
N ASP A 87 -3.74 15.37 -16.91
CA ASP A 87 -3.24 16.26 -17.94
C ASP A 87 -4.35 16.52 -18.96
N PHE A 88 -4.95 17.70 -18.91
CA PHE A 88 -6.01 18.09 -19.84
C PHE A 88 -5.52 18.16 -21.30
N ARG A 89 -4.22 18.25 -21.55
CA ARG A 89 -3.65 18.19 -22.90
C ARG A 89 -3.73 16.77 -23.48
N ALA A 90 -3.79 15.75 -22.64
CA ALA A 90 -3.98 14.35 -23.00
C ALA A 90 -5.47 13.93 -22.95
N TYR A 91 -6.38 14.86 -22.68
CA TYR A 91 -7.80 14.56 -22.60
C TYR A 91 -8.40 14.26 -23.98
N ALA A 92 -8.70 13.00 -24.23
CA ALA A 92 -9.44 12.56 -25.41
C ALA A 92 -10.95 12.53 -25.12
N PRO A 93 -11.78 13.41 -25.73
CA PRO A 93 -13.23 13.39 -25.53
C PRO A 93 -13.83 12.05 -25.99
N GLN A 94 -14.82 11.59 -25.23
CA GLN A 94 -15.33 10.22 -25.08
C GLN A 94 -15.69 9.43 -26.35
N LYS A 95 -15.71 10.03 -27.55
CA LYS A 95 -15.98 9.33 -28.83
C LYS A 95 -14.82 8.48 -29.35
N ALA A 96 -13.66 8.51 -28.69
CA ALA A 96 -12.47 7.75 -29.08
C ALA A 96 -11.74 7.14 -27.87
N ARG A 97 -12.46 6.75 -26.81
CA ARG A 97 -11.87 5.76 -25.91
C ARG A 97 -11.78 4.47 -26.72
N ALA A 98 -10.59 4.19 -27.24
CA ALA A 98 -10.23 2.79 -27.46
C ALA A 98 -10.50 2.11 -26.12
N ASP A 99 -11.45 1.18 -26.09
CA ASP A 99 -11.68 0.38 -24.90
C ASP A 99 -10.32 -0.13 -24.47
N PHE A 100 -9.90 0.23 -23.24
CA PHE A 100 -8.68 -0.33 -22.68
C PHE A 100 -8.94 -1.83 -22.53
N GLU A 101 -8.53 -2.59 -23.55
CA GLU A 101 -8.69 -4.01 -23.56
C GLU A 101 -7.32 -4.66 -23.49
N LEU A 102 -7.09 -5.35 -22.37
CA LEU A 102 -5.94 -6.22 -22.23
C LEU A 102 -6.05 -7.32 -23.29
N ASN A 103 -5.01 -7.49 -24.10
CA ASN A 103 -4.95 -8.59 -25.04
C ASN A 103 -4.88 -9.94 -24.30
N GLY A 104 -5.13 -11.05 -24.99
CA GLY A 104 -5.16 -12.37 -24.37
C GLY A 104 -3.84 -12.77 -23.68
N ALA A 105 -2.69 -12.31 -24.18
CA ALA A 105 -1.39 -12.56 -23.55
C ALA A 105 -1.22 -11.76 -22.26
N GLN A 106 -1.63 -10.49 -22.25
CA GLN A 106 -1.64 -9.64 -21.06
C GLN A 106 -2.56 -10.21 -19.98
N LYS A 107 -3.80 -10.60 -20.34
CA LYS A 107 -4.75 -11.24 -19.41
C LYS A 107 -4.14 -12.50 -18.77
N ARG A 108 -3.48 -13.37 -19.56
CA ARG A 108 -2.80 -14.57 -19.04
C ARG A 108 -1.61 -14.24 -18.16
N ARG A 109 -0.77 -13.27 -18.55
CA ARG A 109 0.40 -12.84 -17.75
C ARG A 109 -0.04 -12.28 -16.41
N ILE A 110 -1.00 -11.36 -16.41
CA ILE A 110 -1.57 -10.79 -15.20
C ILE A 110 -2.21 -11.88 -14.35
N GLY A 111 -3.02 -12.77 -14.93
CA GLY A 111 -3.61 -13.90 -14.21
C GLY A 111 -2.56 -14.79 -13.54
N ALA A 112 -1.48 -15.14 -14.25
CA ALA A 112 -0.38 -15.93 -13.71
C ALA A 112 0.37 -15.20 -12.59
N GLN A 113 0.59 -13.90 -12.73
CA GLN A 113 1.25 -13.06 -11.72
C GLN A 113 0.37 -12.86 -10.47
N PHE A 114 -0.94 -12.66 -10.63
CA PHE A 114 -1.89 -12.49 -9.51
C PHE A 114 -2.13 -13.79 -8.74
N THR A 115 -2.14 -14.93 -9.44
CA THR A 115 -2.32 -16.25 -8.82
C THR A 115 -1.02 -16.83 -8.30
N ARG A 116 0.14 -16.33 -8.75
CA ARG A 116 1.51 -16.81 -8.47
C ARG A 116 1.63 -18.35 -8.43
N ALA A 117 0.96 -19.04 -9.36
CA ALA A 117 0.86 -20.50 -9.40
C ALA A 117 0.31 -21.13 -8.10
N GLY A 118 -0.69 -20.49 -7.50
CA GLY A 118 -1.29 -20.90 -6.22
C GLY A 118 -0.55 -20.40 -4.98
N ARG A 119 0.52 -19.60 -5.15
CA ARG A 119 1.18 -18.87 -4.06
C ARG A 119 0.51 -17.51 -3.88
N PHE A 120 0.52 -16.98 -2.66
CA PHE A 120 -0.35 -15.87 -2.30
C PHE A 120 0.46 -14.63 -1.92
N ALA A 121 -0.18 -13.47 -1.87
CA ALA A 121 0.42 -12.23 -1.37
C ALA A 121 0.41 -12.22 0.16
N VAL A 122 1.09 -13.20 0.75
CA VAL A 122 1.49 -13.17 2.16
C VAL A 122 2.94 -12.70 2.20
N VAL A 123 3.34 -12.09 3.32
CA VAL A 123 4.75 -11.86 3.57
C VAL A 123 5.47 -13.21 3.59
N ASP A 124 6.21 -13.46 2.52
CA ASP A 124 7.03 -14.65 2.36
C ASP A 124 8.45 -14.30 2.79
N GLN A 125 8.82 -14.75 3.99
CA GLN A 125 10.13 -14.49 4.57
C GLN A 125 11.28 -15.03 3.71
N ALA A 126 11.04 -16.06 2.89
CA ALA A 126 12.05 -16.55 1.95
C ALA A 126 12.31 -15.53 0.83
N LEU A 127 11.28 -14.82 0.38
CA LEU A 127 11.42 -13.76 -0.63
C LEU A 127 12.05 -12.50 -0.05
N VAL A 128 11.70 -12.14 1.18
CA VAL A 128 12.37 -11.06 1.92
C VAL A 128 13.86 -11.38 2.08
N ALA A 129 14.20 -12.61 2.47
CA ALA A 129 15.58 -13.06 2.56
C ALA A 129 16.30 -13.03 1.21
N ALA A 130 15.67 -13.51 0.12
CA ALA A 130 16.23 -13.48 -1.22
C ALA A 130 16.54 -12.04 -1.69
N GLN A 131 15.66 -11.09 -1.40
CA GLN A 131 15.92 -9.68 -1.71
C GLN A 131 17.13 -9.14 -0.95
N LEU A 132 17.30 -9.53 0.32
CA LEU A 132 18.44 -9.11 1.14
C LEU A 132 19.75 -9.81 0.77
N GLU A 133 19.70 -11.03 0.25
CA GLU A 133 20.86 -11.73 -0.29
C GLU A 133 21.35 -11.07 -1.58
N THR A 134 20.42 -10.68 -2.46
CA THR A 134 20.74 -10.03 -3.73
C THR A 134 21.10 -8.54 -3.56
N HIS A 135 20.45 -7.84 -2.63
CA HIS A 135 20.63 -6.41 -2.37
C HIS A 135 20.84 -6.13 -0.87
N PRO A 136 21.99 -6.55 -0.29
CA PRO A 136 22.24 -6.46 1.15
C PRO A 136 22.25 -5.03 1.70
N ALA A 137 22.55 -4.04 0.85
CA ALA A 137 22.52 -2.62 1.22
C ALA A 137 21.10 -2.15 1.64
N ARG A 138 20.03 -2.79 1.16
CA ARG A 138 18.65 -2.38 1.44
C ARG A 138 18.28 -2.43 2.92
N ARG A 139 18.94 -3.28 3.70
CA ARG A 139 18.78 -3.29 5.16
C ARG A 139 19.23 -1.97 5.76
N GLU A 140 20.44 -1.53 5.43
CA GLU A 140 21.02 -0.30 5.94
C GLU A 140 20.28 0.93 5.41
N ASP A 141 19.86 0.91 4.14
CA ASP A 141 19.05 1.97 3.54
C ASP A 141 17.75 2.20 4.34
N LEU A 142 16.99 1.14 4.60
CA LEU A 142 15.74 1.20 5.35
C LEU A 142 15.95 1.49 6.84
N ALA A 143 17.04 0.99 7.44
CA ALA A 143 17.41 1.33 8.81
C ALA A 143 17.71 2.84 8.93
N ALA A 144 18.51 3.40 8.02
CA ALA A 144 18.82 4.82 8.00
C ALA A 144 17.57 5.69 7.79
N LEU A 145 16.62 5.25 6.94
CA LEU A 145 15.34 5.94 6.81
C LEU A 145 14.55 5.88 8.11
N ASN A 146 14.42 4.70 8.72
CA ASN A 146 13.67 4.51 9.95
C ASN A 146 14.23 5.37 11.08
N ASP A 147 15.56 5.37 11.26
CA ASP A 147 16.24 6.19 12.27
C ASP A 147 15.98 7.68 12.04
N ALA A 148 16.02 8.15 10.79
CA ALA A 148 15.75 9.54 10.45
C ALA A 148 14.29 9.95 10.74
N LEU A 149 13.33 9.03 10.56
CA LEU A 149 11.91 9.28 10.87
C LEU A 149 11.61 9.16 12.37
N GLU A 150 12.29 8.27 13.10
CA GLU A 150 12.08 8.02 14.52
C GLU A 150 12.43 9.23 15.39
N VAL A 151 13.36 10.09 14.95
CA VAL A 151 13.65 11.39 15.61
C VAL A 151 12.40 12.23 15.82
N SER A 152 11.40 12.10 14.93
CA SER A 152 10.11 12.80 15.01
C SER A 152 8.95 11.89 15.46
N GLY A 153 9.24 10.68 15.94
CA GLY A 153 8.24 9.68 16.32
C GLY A 153 7.47 9.08 15.12
N ALA A 154 8.05 9.14 13.91
CA ALA A 154 7.42 8.69 12.68
C ALA A 154 8.03 7.40 12.11
N GLY A 155 8.75 6.63 12.94
CA GLY A 155 9.33 5.34 12.54
C GLY A 155 8.28 4.31 12.11
N PHE A 156 8.78 3.19 11.60
CA PHE A 156 7.98 2.06 11.15
C PHE A 156 8.55 0.73 11.63
N GLY A 157 7.66 -0.24 11.80
CA GLY A 157 8.02 -1.58 12.27
C GLY A 157 8.44 -2.53 11.16
N PHE A 158 8.83 -3.75 11.54
CA PHE A 158 9.28 -4.81 10.64
C PHE A 158 8.28 -5.16 9.52
N ARG A 159 6.98 -4.97 9.72
CA ARG A 159 5.99 -5.19 8.66
C ARG A 159 6.25 -4.34 7.43
N VAL A 160 6.46 -3.04 7.62
CA VAL A 160 6.72 -2.11 6.51
C VAL A 160 8.04 -2.46 5.82
N PHE A 161 9.04 -2.85 6.61
CA PHE A 161 10.31 -3.34 6.11
C PHE A 161 10.12 -4.57 5.20
N ASP A 162 9.43 -5.60 5.70
CA ASP A 162 9.18 -6.85 4.97
C ASP A 162 8.36 -6.60 3.70
N GLU A 163 7.34 -5.75 3.77
CA GLU A 163 6.48 -5.43 2.62
C GLU A 163 7.23 -4.69 1.51
N ILE A 164 8.13 -3.75 1.85
CA ILE A 164 8.96 -3.06 0.86
C ILE A 164 9.89 -4.04 0.16
N LEU A 165 10.56 -4.92 0.90
CA LEU A 165 11.47 -5.90 0.32
C LEU A 165 10.75 -6.94 -0.52
N LEU A 166 9.59 -7.42 -0.04
CA LEU A 166 8.73 -8.31 -0.81
C LEU A 166 8.26 -7.64 -2.10
N PHE A 167 7.89 -6.36 -2.07
CA PHE A 167 7.52 -5.62 -3.27
C PHE A 167 8.65 -5.66 -4.31
N CYS A 168 9.89 -5.39 -3.88
CA CYS A 168 11.06 -5.37 -4.77
C CYS A 168 11.33 -6.73 -5.39
N GLU A 169 11.27 -7.82 -4.61
CA GLU A 169 11.47 -9.18 -5.11
C GLU A 169 10.35 -9.57 -6.10
N LEU A 170 9.09 -9.24 -5.80
CA LEU A 170 7.97 -9.49 -6.71
C LEU A 170 8.07 -8.67 -7.99
N ALA A 171 8.53 -7.42 -7.90
CA ALA A 171 8.80 -6.53 -9.02
C ALA A 171 9.90 -7.09 -9.93
N ALA A 172 10.96 -7.66 -9.36
CA ALA A 172 12.02 -8.32 -10.11
C ALA A 172 11.48 -9.56 -10.86
N GLN A 173 10.71 -10.41 -10.17
CA GLN A 173 10.12 -11.63 -10.77
C GLN A 173 9.12 -11.32 -11.89
N ASN A 174 8.36 -10.24 -11.77
CA ASN A 174 7.30 -9.90 -12.71
C ASN A 174 7.79 -9.02 -13.89
N GLY A 175 9.00 -8.44 -13.77
CA GLY A 175 9.63 -7.58 -14.78
C GLY A 175 8.86 -6.28 -15.01
N LEU A 176 8.27 -5.70 -13.96
CA LEU A 176 7.51 -4.45 -14.04
C LEU A 176 8.42 -3.23 -14.10
N PHE A 177 9.59 -3.31 -13.47
CA PHE A 177 10.59 -2.24 -13.43
C PHE A 177 11.84 -2.67 -14.19
N ALA A 178 12.56 -1.70 -14.76
CA ALA A 178 13.80 -1.99 -15.49
C ALA A 178 14.93 -2.29 -14.50
N GLU A 179 15.00 -1.51 -13.43
CA GLU A 179 16.03 -1.59 -12.40
C GLU A 179 15.40 -1.84 -11.02
N GLU A 180 16.11 -2.57 -10.15
CA GLU A 180 15.61 -2.82 -8.77
C GLU A 180 15.46 -1.52 -7.98
N ASN A 181 16.33 -0.53 -8.21
CA ASN A 181 16.24 0.76 -7.53
C ASN A 181 14.96 1.53 -7.87
N GLU A 182 14.40 1.34 -9.08
CA GLU A 182 13.11 1.93 -9.45
C GLU A 182 11.95 1.26 -8.70
N ALA A 183 12.01 -0.05 -8.51
CA ALA A 183 11.03 -0.80 -7.73
C ALA A 183 11.10 -0.39 -6.25
N PHE A 184 12.30 -0.25 -5.70
CA PHE A 184 12.53 0.19 -4.32
C PHE A 184 12.02 1.62 -4.10
N ASP A 185 12.35 2.55 -5.00
CA ASP A 185 11.84 3.93 -4.96
C ASP A 185 10.30 3.97 -4.99
N CYS A 186 9.70 3.22 -5.92
CA CYS A 186 8.25 3.10 -6.01
C CYS A 186 7.65 2.54 -4.71
N ALA A 187 8.26 1.49 -4.15
CA ALA A 187 7.79 0.87 -2.92
C ALA A 187 7.79 1.86 -1.74
N VAL A 188 8.89 2.60 -1.56
CA VAL A 188 9.01 3.61 -0.52
C VAL A 188 7.99 4.72 -0.72
N ALA A 189 7.83 5.23 -1.95
CA ALA A 189 6.87 6.28 -2.26
C ALA A 189 5.42 5.87 -1.95
N LEU A 190 5.04 4.63 -2.28
CA LEU A 190 3.68 4.10 -2.08
C LEU A 190 3.40 3.66 -0.63
N LYS A 191 4.44 3.35 0.15
CA LYS A 191 4.31 2.79 1.50
C LYS A 191 4.59 3.79 2.62
N ILE A 192 5.57 4.66 2.44
CA ILE A 192 6.03 5.59 3.49
C ILE A 192 5.33 6.94 3.39
N ALA A 193 5.35 7.58 2.22
CA ALA A 193 4.80 8.94 2.06
C ALA A 193 3.33 9.08 2.51
N PRO A 194 2.42 8.13 2.24
CA PRO A 194 1.01 8.23 2.62
C PRO A 194 0.75 8.23 4.13
N ARG A 195 1.75 7.83 4.95
CA ARG A 195 1.67 7.81 6.42
C ARG A 195 1.71 9.21 7.02
N PHE A 196 2.24 10.20 6.31
CA PHE A 196 2.34 11.58 6.80
C PHE A 196 1.02 12.33 6.63
N ARG A 197 0.19 12.28 7.67
CA ARG A 197 -1.07 13.01 7.77
C ARG A 197 -1.18 13.66 9.15
N GLY A 198 -1.86 14.79 9.22
CA GLY A 198 -2.00 15.55 10.46
C GLY A 198 -1.45 16.97 10.39
N ALA A 199 -1.26 17.55 11.57
CA ALA A 199 -0.84 18.94 11.72
C ALA A 199 0.65 19.10 11.37
N ARG A 200 1.01 20.29 10.86
CA ARG A 200 2.37 20.65 10.47
C ARG A 200 3.46 20.21 11.45
N GLY A 201 3.25 20.46 12.75
CA GLY A 201 4.22 20.11 13.79
C GLY A 201 4.53 18.61 13.90
N GLN A 202 3.67 17.74 13.38
CA GLN A 202 3.84 16.28 13.40
C GLN A 202 4.47 15.74 12.11
N VAL A 203 4.26 16.41 10.97
CA VAL A 203 4.58 15.85 9.64
C VAL A 203 5.70 16.56 8.91
N GLU A 204 6.00 17.82 9.21
CA GLU A 204 7.01 18.59 8.46
C GLU A 204 8.43 18.02 8.61
N ALA A 205 8.86 17.80 9.85
CA ALA A 205 10.19 17.25 10.14
C ALA A 205 10.43 15.86 9.50
N PRO A 206 9.53 14.86 9.65
CA PRO A 206 9.74 13.58 9.01
C PRO A 206 9.61 13.63 7.48
N LEU A 207 8.77 14.50 6.90
CA LEU A 207 8.73 14.70 5.45
C LEU A 207 10.04 15.27 4.89
N ARG A 208 10.67 16.22 5.60
CA ARG A 208 12.00 16.75 5.24
C ARG A 208 13.09 15.69 5.43
N ALA A 209 12.93 14.78 6.39
CA ALA A 209 13.84 13.65 6.54
C ALA A 209 13.71 12.67 5.36
N LEU A 210 12.48 12.30 4.97
CA LEU A 210 12.23 11.50 3.78
C LEU A 210 12.79 12.18 2.52
N GLU A 211 12.50 13.46 2.30
CA GLU A 211 12.99 14.21 1.13
C GLU A 211 14.52 14.12 1.01
N ARG A 212 15.25 14.42 2.10
CA ARG A 212 16.73 14.41 2.11
C ARG A 212 17.30 13.02 1.91
N TRP A 213 16.72 12.01 2.57
CA TRP A 213 17.16 10.63 2.44
C TRP A 213 16.93 10.11 1.01
N SER A 214 15.77 10.40 0.43
CA SER A 214 15.43 10.00 -0.94
C SER A 214 16.29 10.71 -1.99
N ASP A 215 16.61 11.99 -1.79
CA ASP A 215 17.49 12.75 -2.69
C ASP A 215 18.91 12.16 -2.69
N ALA A 216 19.45 11.86 -1.49
CA ALA A 216 20.75 11.20 -1.34
C ALA A 216 20.79 9.80 -1.97
N GLY A 217 19.70 9.05 -1.84
CA GLY A 217 19.53 7.71 -2.44
C GLY A 217 19.20 7.71 -3.94
N ARG A 218 19.04 8.89 -4.57
CA ARG A 218 18.58 9.04 -5.96
C ARG A 218 17.26 8.32 -6.23
N LEU A 219 16.27 8.58 -5.38
CA LEU A 219 14.93 7.99 -5.39
C LEU A 219 13.91 9.05 -5.84
N PRO A 220 13.79 9.34 -7.15
CA PRO A 220 13.02 10.47 -7.66
C PRO A 220 11.52 10.43 -7.32
N GLN A 221 10.87 9.26 -7.31
CA GLN A 221 9.45 9.14 -6.99
C GLN A 221 9.20 9.48 -5.52
N SER A 222 10.06 9.02 -4.62
CA SER A 222 10.00 9.31 -3.19
C SER A 222 10.27 10.79 -2.91
N VAL A 223 11.24 11.41 -3.61
CA VAL A 223 11.48 12.85 -3.55
C VAL A 223 10.25 13.63 -4.03
N GLU A 224 9.66 13.25 -5.17
CA GLU A 224 8.47 13.90 -5.71
C GLU A 224 7.29 13.79 -4.74
N ALA A 225 7.06 12.61 -4.17
CA ALA A 225 6.01 12.38 -3.18
C ALA A 225 6.20 13.26 -1.94
N ALA A 226 7.42 13.31 -1.38
CA ALA A 226 7.73 14.14 -0.21
C ALA A 226 7.54 15.64 -0.53
N ARG A 227 8.06 16.11 -1.67
CA ARG A 227 7.92 17.51 -2.11
C ARG A 227 6.48 17.91 -2.35
N ARG A 228 5.67 17.02 -2.94
CA ARG A 228 4.24 17.25 -3.14
C ARG A 228 3.52 17.47 -1.80
N LEU A 229 3.79 16.59 -0.82
CA LEU A 229 3.20 16.69 0.52
C LEU A 229 3.69 17.93 1.26
N LEU A 230 4.99 18.28 1.17
CA LEU A 230 5.52 19.51 1.76
C LEU A 230 4.88 20.76 1.15
N ALA A 231 4.74 20.81 -0.18
CA ALA A 231 4.06 21.91 -0.86
C ALA A 231 2.57 22.02 -0.49
N GLN A 232 1.90 20.89 -0.25
CA GLN A 232 0.53 20.88 0.26
C GLN A 232 0.48 21.40 1.70
N LEU A 233 1.39 20.94 2.56
CA LEU A 233 1.49 21.38 3.94
C LEU A 233 1.79 22.88 4.06
N GLU A 234 2.62 23.42 3.17
CA GLU A 234 2.92 24.86 3.10
C GLU A 234 1.70 25.70 2.74
N ARG A 235 0.82 25.20 1.86
CA ARG A 235 -0.42 25.89 1.48
C ARG A 235 -1.50 25.78 2.54
N ASP A 236 -1.73 24.58 3.06
CA ASP A 236 -2.94 24.26 3.82
C ASP A 236 -2.68 24.20 5.34
N GLY A 237 -1.41 24.15 5.77
CA GLY A 237 -1.01 24.04 7.18
C GLY A 237 -1.27 22.67 7.82
N PHE A 238 -1.86 21.74 7.06
CA PHE A 238 -2.27 20.41 7.50
C PHE A 238 -2.22 19.44 6.31
N LEU A 239 -1.99 18.15 6.58
CA LEU A 239 -2.12 17.08 5.59
C LEU A 239 -3.33 16.20 5.90
N PRO A 240 -4.34 16.14 5.00
CA PRO A 240 -5.53 15.32 5.19
C PRO A 240 -5.19 13.83 5.19
#